data_AF-A0A4Z2I3R3-F1
#
_entry.id   AF-A0A4Z2I3R3-F1
#
_cell.length_a   1.000
_cell.length_b   1.000
_cell.length_c   1.000
_cell.angle_alpha   90.00
_cell.angle_beta   90.00
_cell.angle_gamma   90.00
#
_symmetry.space_group_name_H-M   'P 1'
#
loop_
_entity.id
_entity.type
_entity.pdbx_description
1 polymer ?
#
loop_
_entity_poly.entity_id
_entity_poly.type
_entity_poly.pdbx_seq_one_letter_code
_entity_poly.pdbx_strand_id
1 'polypeptide(L)'
;MAEDEKSGEPVKDNSELQVMKELVDELYNFRDCYFEAHSVEEAGRKQSDVAQEIEKTLKKLKEKEGECFILQGFNHFKHKAEFLLQKGRCLNVAPDFSPVAEECLSRAVKLEPGLVEGWNTLGEQYWKKGDLMGAKNCFTGALQQSKNKVSLRNLSMVLRQSPAANSDKHGKQVMDSVDMARQAVQLDVTDGTSWYILGNAYVSLFFTCGQNPQLSQQALSAYTQSEKVDRAASAYPELHFNRATLFQYEEMFGSALGGYSRATALDPGWEEPPDREKQLLLYLEKVTELTQNKGKVKARRLRTMLSSLSTSALGPCSSPQFRSQTGRVGSLEPRTLSALTHGHNAGVAALGKVVFSLASEGRMAFTFGMVDSEESCIVVMVYNTADSWGVLIGDTVVIPEPQVKRNSITHKDESFDFRSIRVDSPLLLIVNGKKQNVQSQIAASVSYKPQSE
;
A
#
# COMPACT_ATOMS: atom_id res chain seq x y z
N MET A 1 51.36 25.82 46.42
CA MET A 1 51.29 25.64 44.96
C MET A 1 50.15 24.67 44.71
N ALA A 2 48.96 25.21 44.54
CA ALA A 2 47.79 24.49 44.06
C ALA A 2 47.58 25.04 42.65
N GLU A 3 47.81 24.22 41.64
CA GLU A 3 47.54 24.59 40.25
C GLU A 3 46.07 24.29 39.96
N ASP A 4 45.33 25.35 39.62
CA ASP A 4 44.02 25.29 39.01
C ASP A 4 44.13 24.64 37.62
N GLU A 5 43.67 23.39 37.49
CA GLU A 5 43.29 22.84 36.19
C GLU A 5 42.02 23.54 35.70
N LYS A 6 42.20 24.55 34.84
CA LYS A 6 41.13 25.17 34.08
C LYS A 6 40.52 24.16 33.10
N SER A 7 39.33 23.68 33.45
CA SER A 7 38.37 23.03 32.55
C SER A 7 37.85 24.04 31.52
N GLY A 8 38.49 24.07 30.34
CA GLY A 8 38.22 25.06 29.30
C GLY A 8 38.05 24.45 27.90
N GLU A 9 37.37 23.30 27.75
CA GLU A 9 37.15 22.66 26.43
C GLU A 9 35.71 22.21 26.06
N PRO A 10 34.65 22.19 26.91
CA PRO A 10 33.39 21.53 26.54
C PRO A 10 32.54 22.28 25.49
N VAL A 11 32.80 23.57 25.24
CA VAL A 11 31.94 24.41 24.38
C VAL A 11 32.27 24.28 22.89
N LYS A 12 33.55 24.05 22.55
CA LYS A 12 34.02 23.97 21.16
C LYS A 12 33.74 22.59 20.55
N ASP A 13 33.93 21.53 21.34
CA ASP A 13 33.68 20.14 20.94
C ASP A 13 32.22 19.87 20.55
N ASN A 14 31.26 20.37 21.33
CA ASN A 14 29.84 20.26 21.00
C ASN A 14 29.47 21.03 19.72
N SER A 15 30.20 22.11 19.39
CA SER A 15 29.94 22.91 18.20
C SER A 15 30.29 22.16 16.91
N GLU A 16 31.35 21.35 16.90
CA GLU A 16 31.81 20.66 15.68
C GLU A 16 30.93 19.45 15.33
N LEU A 17 30.53 18.67 16.35
CA LEU A 17 29.57 17.58 16.18
C LEU A 17 28.23 18.10 15.66
N GLN A 18 27.77 19.23 16.21
CA GLN A 18 26.55 19.89 15.79
C GLN A 18 26.62 20.31 14.31
N VAL A 19 27.75 20.88 13.86
CA VAL A 19 27.92 21.27 12.45
C VAL A 19 27.89 20.06 11.52
N MET A 20 28.51 18.92 11.88
CA MET A 20 28.45 17.71 11.05
C MET A 20 27.02 17.17 10.93
N LYS A 21 26.28 17.19 12.04
CA LYS A 21 24.89 16.78 12.06
C LYS A 21 24.02 17.71 11.22
N GLU A 22 24.16 19.02 11.36
CA GLU A 22 23.42 20.01 10.58
C GLU A 22 23.65 19.83 9.07
N LEU A 23 24.90 19.59 8.64
CA LEU A 23 25.21 19.31 7.23
C LEU A 23 24.43 18.09 6.69
N VAL A 24 24.29 17.04 7.49
CA VAL A 24 23.55 15.83 7.08
C VAL A 24 22.04 16.05 7.18
N ASP A 25 21.57 16.76 8.20
CA ASP A 25 20.15 17.11 8.37
C ASP A 25 19.66 17.99 7.21
N GLU A 26 20.48 18.95 6.74
CA GLU A 26 20.22 19.74 5.53
C GLU A 26 20.10 18.88 4.28
N LEU A 27 20.95 17.86 4.12
CA LEU A 27 20.89 16.91 3.00
C LEU A 27 19.60 16.07 3.02
N TYR A 28 19.19 15.59 4.19
CA TYR A 28 17.91 14.88 4.35
C TYR A 28 16.74 15.81 4.02
N ASN A 29 16.74 17.04 4.55
CA ASN A 29 15.72 18.04 4.25
C ASN A 29 15.66 18.37 2.74
N PHE A 30 16.81 18.48 2.07
CA PHE A 30 16.87 18.68 0.62
C PHE A 30 16.19 17.54 -0.15
N ARG A 31 16.41 16.28 0.25
CA ARG A 31 15.77 15.10 -0.37
C ARG A 31 14.26 15.05 -0.07
N ASP A 32 13.89 15.23 1.19
CA ASP A 32 12.54 14.99 1.70
C ASP A 32 11.58 16.12 1.28
N CYS A 33 12.06 17.36 1.28
CA CYS A 33 11.32 18.56 0.91
C CYS A 33 11.67 19.05 -0.51
N TYR A 34 12.23 18.19 -1.36
CA TYR A 34 12.70 18.55 -2.71
C TYR A 34 11.63 19.31 -3.52
N PHE A 35 10.37 18.87 -3.45
CA PHE A 35 9.24 19.45 -4.18
C PHE A 35 8.64 20.71 -3.54
N GLU A 36 9.19 21.19 -2.42
CA GLU A 36 8.87 22.52 -1.90
C GLU A 36 9.65 23.61 -2.62
N ALA A 37 10.86 23.29 -3.09
CA ALA A 37 11.74 24.19 -3.83
C ALA A 37 11.77 23.93 -5.35
N HIS A 38 11.39 22.73 -5.79
CA HIS A 38 11.38 22.31 -7.19
C HIS A 38 9.97 21.93 -7.63
N SER A 39 9.68 22.19 -8.90
CA SER A 39 8.42 21.83 -9.53
C SER A 39 8.35 20.32 -9.81
N VAL A 40 7.14 19.78 -10.03
CA VAL A 40 6.94 18.34 -10.29
C VAL A 40 7.53 17.95 -11.65
N GLU A 41 7.60 18.88 -12.58
CA GLU A 41 8.23 18.75 -13.88
C GLU A 41 9.74 18.43 -13.77
N GLU A 42 10.36 18.77 -12.62
CA GLU A 42 11.77 18.51 -12.32
C GLU A 42 11.99 17.19 -11.58
N ALA A 43 10.94 16.38 -11.35
CA ALA A 43 11.03 15.11 -10.61
C ALA A 43 12.09 14.15 -11.18
N GLY A 44 12.23 14.09 -12.51
CA GLY A 44 13.23 13.24 -13.17
C GLY A 44 14.68 13.60 -12.86
N ARG A 45 14.95 14.81 -12.33
CA ARG A 45 16.29 15.25 -11.89
C ARG A 45 16.58 14.96 -10.42
N LYS A 46 15.55 14.73 -9.60
CA LYS A 46 15.65 14.59 -8.14
C LYS A 46 16.75 13.62 -7.71
N GLN A 47 16.79 12.42 -8.28
CA GLN A 47 17.78 11.41 -7.92
C GLN A 47 19.22 11.86 -8.23
N SER A 48 19.42 12.51 -9.37
CA SER A 48 20.75 13.05 -9.74
C SER A 48 21.15 14.23 -8.86
N ASP A 49 20.23 15.11 -8.52
CA ASP A 49 20.52 16.30 -7.69
C ASP A 49 20.82 15.87 -6.25
N VAL A 50 20.06 14.90 -5.72
CA VAL A 50 20.35 14.27 -4.42
C VAL A 50 21.72 13.59 -4.42
N ALA A 51 22.08 12.86 -5.48
CA ALA A 51 23.40 12.24 -5.59
C ALA A 51 24.54 13.28 -5.57
N GLN A 52 24.38 14.41 -6.25
CA GLN A 52 25.34 15.51 -6.22
C GLN A 52 25.46 16.14 -4.83
N GLU A 53 24.34 16.34 -4.13
CA GLU A 53 24.36 16.87 -2.75
C GLU A 53 24.96 15.89 -1.75
N ILE A 54 24.78 14.57 -1.94
CA ILE A 54 25.49 13.54 -1.18
C ILE A 54 27.00 13.71 -1.36
N GLU A 55 27.50 13.80 -2.59
CA GLU A 55 28.94 13.96 -2.87
C GLU A 55 29.53 15.23 -2.25
N LYS A 56 28.82 16.36 -2.36
CA LYS A 56 29.23 17.64 -1.74
C LYS A 56 29.29 17.51 -0.22
N THR A 57 28.28 16.91 0.40
CA THR A 57 28.19 16.72 1.85
C THR A 57 29.29 15.78 2.34
N LEU A 58 29.55 14.67 1.62
CA LEU A 58 30.65 13.76 1.93
C LEU A 58 32.01 14.45 1.86
N LYS A 59 32.23 15.34 0.89
CA LYS A 59 33.48 16.10 0.78
C LYS A 59 33.68 16.99 2.02
N LYS A 60 32.65 17.74 2.42
CA LYS A 60 32.67 18.60 3.62
C LYS A 60 32.89 17.78 4.90
N LEU A 61 32.27 16.60 5.01
CA LEU A 61 32.49 15.69 6.14
C LEU A 61 33.95 15.18 6.18
N LYS A 62 34.54 14.81 5.03
CA LYS A 62 35.94 14.39 4.95
C LYS A 62 36.93 15.49 5.36
N GLU A 63 36.64 16.75 5.03
CA GLU A 63 37.47 17.88 5.46
C GLU A 63 37.50 18.01 6.99
N LYS A 64 36.39 17.65 7.67
CA LYS A 64 36.28 17.60 9.13
C LYS A 64 36.82 16.31 9.76
N GLU A 65 37.11 15.28 8.97
CA GLU A 65 37.65 14.00 9.46
C GLU A 65 39.01 14.21 10.14
N GLY A 66 39.88 15.03 9.55
CA GLY A 66 41.22 15.32 10.07
C GLY A 66 41.23 16.02 11.43
N GLU A 67 40.22 16.85 11.72
CA GLU A 67 40.09 17.59 12.98
C GLU A 67 39.60 16.67 14.12
N CYS A 68 38.74 15.70 13.80
CA CYS A 68 38.18 14.72 14.73
C CYS A 68 39.23 13.73 15.30
N PHE A 69 40.31 13.46 14.55
CA PHE A 69 41.38 12.54 14.97
C PHE A 69 42.49 13.18 15.82
N ILE A 70 42.43 14.50 16.10
CA ILE A 70 43.43 15.21 16.91
C ILE A 70 43.13 15.08 18.42
N LEU A 71 41.87 14.85 18.79
CA LEU A 71 41.42 14.75 20.19
C LEU A 71 41.89 13.44 20.86
N GLN A 72 42.44 13.52 22.08
CA GLN A 72 42.83 12.38 22.92
C GLN A 72 41.85 12.17 24.09
N GLY A 73 41.67 10.93 24.55
CA GLY A 73 40.87 10.60 25.75
C GLY A 73 39.47 10.02 25.48
N PHE A 74 38.61 9.94 26.51
CA PHE A 74 37.26 9.32 26.42
C PHE A 74 36.33 10.01 25.40
N ASN A 75 36.46 11.34 25.23
CA ASN A 75 35.72 12.11 24.22
C ASN A 75 36.06 11.70 22.78
N HIS A 76 37.25 11.13 22.54
CA HIS A 76 37.66 10.66 21.21
C HIS A 76 36.72 9.58 20.66
N PHE A 77 36.32 8.60 21.50
CA PHE A 77 35.45 7.51 21.03
C PHE A 77 34.05 8.00 20.68
N LYS A 78 33.52 8.96 21.45
CA LYS A 78 32.23 9.60 21.20
C LYS A 78 32.25 10.42 19.91
N HIS A 79 33.27 11.28 19.73
CA HIS A 79 33.44 12.05 18.49
C HIS A 79 33.59 11.15 17.26
N LYS A 80 34.37 10.06 17.40
CA LYS A 80 34.54 9.08 16.34
C LYS A 80 33.25 8.33 16.01
N ALA A 81 32.46 7.95 17.02
CA ALA A 81 31.16 7.31 16.81
C ALA A 81 30.20 8.24 16.07
N GLU A 82 30.13 9.50 16.48
CA GLU A 82 29.28 10.52 15.85
C GLU A 82 29.72 10.82 14.40
N PHE A 83 31.01 10.96 14.13
CA PHE A 83 31.52 11.12 12.77
C PHE A 83 31.14 9.93 11.87
N LEU A 84 31.33 8.71 12.37
CA LEU A 84 30.96 7.49 11.65
C LEU A 84 29.44 7.41 11.42
N LEU A 85 28.63 7.86 12.39
CA LEU A 85 27.19 8.00 12.24
C LEU A 85 26.85 8.96 11.11
N GLN A 86 27.37 10.19 11.13
CA GLN A 86 27.03 11.22 10.14
C GLN A 86 27.49 10.82 8.73
N LYS A 87 28.69 10.22 8.60
CA LYS A 87 29.16 9.63 7.33
C LYS A 87 28.25 8.51 6.84
N GLY A 88 27.84 7.62 7.73
CA GLY A 88 26.89 6.54 7.43
C GLY A 88 25.52 7.05 7.00
N ARG A 89 24.97 8.04 7.71
CA ARG A 89 23.71 8.72 7.39
C ARG A 89 23.76 9.39 6.03
N CYS A 90 24.83 10.14 5.74
CA CYS A 90 25.01 10.80 4.45
C CYS A 90 24.98 9.80 3.28
N LEU A 91 25.69 8.67 3.43
CA LEU A 91 25.66 7.59 2.43
C LEU A 91 24.31 6.87 2.34
N ASN A 92 23.55 6.82 3.44
CA ASN A 92 22.22 6.20 3.49
C ASN A 92 21.13 7.06 2.82
N VAL A 93 21.42 8.29 2.39
CA VAL A 93 20.45 9.10 1.64
C VAL A 93 20.17 8.48 0.26
N ALA A 94 21.16 7.85 -0.36
CA ALA A 94 21.00 7.12 -1.61
C ALA A 94 20.03 5.92 -1.45
N PRO A 95 19.21 5.59 -2.46
CA PRO A 95 18.24 4.50 -2.36
C PRO A 95 18.91 3.12 -2.19
N ASP A 96 20.06 2.92 -2.82
CA ASP A 96 20.76 1.64 -2.85
C ASP A 96 21.53 1.32 -1.55
N PHE A 97 21.77 0.03 -1.32
CA PHE A 97 22.62 -0.45 -0.24
C PHE A 97 24.07 0.02 -0.42
N SER A 98 24.68 0.52 0.66
CA SER A 98 26.07 0.97 0.70
C SER A 98 26.89 0.15 1.70
N PRO A 99 27.82 -0.71 1.25
CA PRO A 99 28.72 -1.45 2.13
C PRO A 99 29.53 -0.54 3.06
N VAL A 100 29.90 0.65 2.56
CA VAL A 100 30.66 1.64 3.33
C VAL A 100 29.79 2.25 4.43
N ALA A 101 28.51 2.49 4.16
CA ALA A 101 27.57 2.95 5.19
C ALA A 101 27.37 1.88 6.26
N GLU A 102 27.15 0.61 5.87
CA GLU A 102 27.03 -0.52 6.80
C GLU A 102 28.26 -0.61 7.71
N GLU A 103 29.48 -0.52 7.16
CA GLU A 103 30.70 -0.57 7.96
C GLU A 103 30.80 0.60 8.95
N CYS A 104 30.56 1.83 8.49
CA CYS A 104 30.62 3.02 9.33
C CYS A 104 29.61 2.92 10.49
N LEU A 105 28.37 2.58 10.19
CA LEU A 105 27.28 2.49 11.18
C LEU A 105 27.48 1.34 12.16
N SER A 106 27.93 0.17 11.67
CA SER A 106 28.27 -0.97 12.53
C SER A 106 29.38 -0.64 13.51
N ARG A 107 30.36 0.19 13.10
CA ARG A 107 31.43 0.66 13.98
C ARG A 107 30.91 1.72 14.95
N ALA A 108 30.05 2.64 14.51
CA ALA A 108 29.45 3.66 15.36
C ALA A 108 28.69 3.05 16.55
N VAL A 109 27.79 2.09 16.30
CA VAL A 109 27.00 1.45 17.37
C VAL A 109 27.83 0.53 18.28
N LYS A 110 28.99 0.06 17.81
CA LYS A 110 29.95 -0.67 18.66
C LYS A 110 30.72 0.24 19.61
N LEU A 111 31.06 1.44 19.14
CA LEU A 111 31.74 2.47 19.95
C LEU A 111 30.77 3.09 20.95
N GLU A 112 29.53 3.34 20.55
CA GLU A 112 28.48 3.93 21.38
C GLU A 112 27.15 3.17 21.22
N PRO A 113 26.93 2.10 22.00
CA PRO A 113 25.71 1.28 21.91
C PRO A 113 24.40 2.03 22.20
N GLY A 114 24.47 3.17 22.90
CA GLY A 114 23.32 4.05 23.18
C GLY A 114 22.89 4.91 22.00
N LEU A 115 23.61 4.89 20.87
CA LEU A 115 23.36 5.74 19.71
C LEU A 115 22.16 5.22 18.89
N VAL A 116 20.95 5.57 19.34
CA VAL A 116 19.66 5.15 18.75
C VAL A 116 19.59 5.43 17.25
N GLU A 117 20.06 6.59 16.81
CA GLU A 117 20.08 6.98 15.40
C GLU A 117 21.01 6.09 14.56
N GLY A 118 22.14 5.66 15.14
CA GLY A 118 23.05 4.70 14.51
C GLY A 118 22.41 3.34 14.29
N TRP A 119 21.67 2.84 15.28
CA TRP A 119 20.90 1.60 15.14
C TRP A 119 19.80 1.70 14.08
N ASN A 120 19.08 2.82 14.04
CA ASN A 120 18.05 3.03 13.03
C ASN A 120 18.63 3.09 11.61
N THR A 121 19.68 3.89 11.42
CA THR A 121 20.33 4.03 10.11
C THR A 121 20.97 2.71 9.66
N LEU A 122 21.55 1.93 10.58
CA LEU A 122 22.08 0.59 10.28
C LEU A 122 20.96 -0.38 9.88
N GLY A 123 19.82 -0.31 10.56
CA GLY A 123 18.64 -1.09 10.21
C GLY A 123 18.11 -0.76 8.81
N GLU A 124 18.12 0.51 8.41
CA GLU A 124 17.77 0.93 7.05
C GLU A 124 18.76 0.41 5.99
N GLN A 125 20.06 0.33 6.31
CA GLN A 125 21.03 -0.32 5.42
C GLN A 125 20.77 -1.82 5.27
N TYR A 126 20.45 -2.53 6.35
CA TYR A 126 20.05 -3.93 6.27
C TYR A 126 18.75 -4.13 5.49
N TRP A 127 17.80 -3.20 5.62
CA TRP A 127 16.59 -3.17 4.80
C TRP A 127 16.90 -3.09 3.31
N LYS A 128 17.75 -2.13 2.91
CA LYS A 128 18.22 -1.96 1.52
C LYS A 128 18.99 -3.17 1.01
N LYS A 129 19.73 -3.85 1.89
CA LYS A 129 20.45 -5.11 1.60
C LYS A 129 19.50 -6.30 1.41
N GLY A 130 18.23 -6.19 1.83
CA GLY A 130 17.25 -7.27 1.85
C GLY A 130 17.34 -8.17 3.08
N ASP A 131 18.20 -7.83 4.05
CA ASP A 131 18.32 -8.56 5.32
C ASP A 131 17.29 -8.06 6.34
N LEU A 132 16.05 -8.54 6.19
CA LEU A 132 14.93 -8.17 7.07
C LEU A 132 15.18 -8.56 8.53
N MET A 133 15.93 -9.64 8.78
CA MET A 133 16.25 -10.08 10.14
C MET A 133 17.28 -9.16 10.78
N GLY A 134 18.33 -8.77 10.05
CA GLY A 134 19.30 -7.76 10.46
C GLY A 134 18.64 -6.42 10.77
N ALA A 135 17.73 -5.97 9.89
CA ALA A 135 16.96 -4.74 10.08
C ALA A 135 16.11 -4.81 11.36
N LYS A 136 15.34 -5.89 11.54
CA LYS A 136 14.52 -6.11 12.74
C LYS A 136 15.34 -6.05 14.02
N ASN A 137 16.50 -6.70 14.04
CA ASN A 137 17.39 -6.73 15.21
C ASN A 137 17.89 -5.33 15.54
N CYS A 138 18.26 -4.53 14.54
CA CYS A 138 18.71 -3.15 14.74
C CYS A 138 17.60 -2.26 15.33
N PHE A 139 16.40 -2.27 14.75
CA PHE A 139 15.28 -1.46 15.28
C PHE A 139 14.84 -1.91 16.68
N THR A 140 14.88 -3.21 16.96
CA THR A 140 14.61 -3.74 18.31
C THR A 140 15.69 -3.29 19.30
N GLY A 141 16.97 -3.34 18.91
CA GLY A 141 18.09 -2.85 19.72
C GLY A 141 17.98 -1.35 20.02
N ALA A 142 17.59 -0.55 19.03
CA ALA A 142 17.32 0.89 19.22
C ALA A 142 16.22 1.14 20.27
N LEU A 143 15.12 0.38 20.22
CA LEU A 143 14.02 0.49 21.18
C LEU A 143 14.39 0.04 22.60
N GLN A 144 15.37 -0.86 22.75
CA GLN A 144 15.92 -1.22 24.07
C GLN A 144 16.70 -0.08 24.70
N GLN A 145 17.34 0.78 23.89
CA GLN A 145 18.05 1.96 24.39
C GLN A 145 17.09 3.10 24.72
N SER A 146 16.18 3.42 23.80
CA SER A 146 15.17 4.45 24.01
C SER A 146 13.99 4.27 23.08
N LYS A 147 12.78 4.44 23.62
CA LYS A 147 11.54 4.45 22.83
C LYS A 147 11.53 5.68 21.92
N ASN A 148 11.47 5.46 20.61
CA ASN A 148 11.52 6.53 19.61
C ASN A 148 10.65 6.20 18.38
N LYS A 149 10.18 7.23 17.68
CA LYS A 149 9.26 7.06 16.54
C LYS A 149 9.90 6.42 15.31
N VAL A 150 11.19 6.65 15.04
CA VAL A 150 11.89 6.08 13.88
C VAL A 150 11.94 4.55 13.97
N SER A 151 12.40 4.00 15.10
CA SER A 151 12.47 2.55 15.28
C SER A 151 11.09 1.89 15.22
N LEU A 152 10.06 2.53 15.78
CA LEU A 152 8.69 2.00 15.74
C LEU A 152 8.14 1.97 14.30
N ARG A 153 8.34 3.03 13.52
CA ARG A 153 7.96 3.08 12.10
C ARG A 153 8.67 2.00 11.29
N ASN A 154 9.99 1.92 11.42
CA ASN A 154 10.77 0.99 10.62
C ASN A 154 10.53 -0.48 11.05
N LEU A 155 10.30 -0.74 12.34
CA LEU A 155 9.90 -2.06 12.81
C LEU A 155 8.51 -2.45 12.29
N SER A 156 7.57 -1.49 12.20
CA SER A 156 6.28 -1.70 11.55
C SER A 156 6.46 -2.17 10.09
N MET A 157 7.31 -1.49 9.31
CA MET A 157 7.64 -1.88 7.93
C MET A 157 8.19 -3.30 7.84
N VAL A 158 9.19 -3.60 8.67
CA VAL A 158 9.83 -4.93 8.67
C VAL A 158 8.86 -6.04 9.04
N LEU A 159 8.00 -5.83 10.02
CA LEU A 159 7.08 -6.88 10.48
C LEU A 159 6.10 -7.30 9.39
N ARG A 160 5.50 -6.35 8.65
CA ARG A 160 4.53 -6.68 7.60
C ARG A 160 5.15 -7.25 6.32
N GLN A 161 6.43 -6.96 6.05
CA GLN A 161 7.15 -7.51 4.90
C GLN A 161 7.95 -8.79 5.21
N SER A 162 8.09 -9.15 6.50
CA SER A 162 8.82 -10.35 6.90
C SER A 162 8.12 -11.62 6.42
N PRO A 163 8.85 -12.61 5.87
CA PRO A 163 8.27 -13.89 5.52
C PRO A 163 7.73 -14.60 6.76
N ALA A 164 6.60 -15.29 6.59
CA ALA A 164 5.94 -16.06 7.64
C ALA A 164 5.88 -17.54 7.25
N ALA A 165 5.97 -18.42 8.25
CA ALA A 165 5.86 -19.86 8.00
C ALA A 165 4.44 -20.30 7.60
N ASN A 166 3.41 -19.54 8.00
CA ASN A 166 2.01 -19.79 7.69
C ASN A 166 1.16 -18.51 7.82
N SER A 167 -0.09 -18.59 7.36
CA SER A 167 -1.04 -17.46 7.37
C SER A 167 -1.31 -16.89 8.77
N ASP A 168 -1.38 -17.75 9.80
CA ASP A 168 -1.67 -17.29 11.17
C ASP A 168 -0.53 -16.46 11.74
N LYS A 169 0.71 -16.90 11.53
CA LYS A 169 1.91 -16.13 11.92
C LYS A 169 2.01 -14.83 11.13
N HIS A 170 1.68 -14.85 9.84
CA HIS A 170 1.64 -13.64 9.03
C HIS A 170 0.61 -12.64 9.57
N GLY A 171 -0.60 -13.08 9.87
CA GLY A 171 -1.63 -12.25 10.50
C GLY A 171 -1.17 -11.63 11.82
N LYS A 172 -0.47 -12.40 12.66
CA LYS A 172 0.12 -11.86 13.89
C LYS A 172 1.20 -10.81 13.62
N GLN A 173 2.11 -11.05 12.69
CA GLN A 173 3.14 -10.06 12.31
C GLN A 173 2.52 -8.75 11.80
N VAL A 174 1.45 -8.85 11.02
CA VAL A 174 0.73 -7.67 10.51
C VAL A 174 -0.02 -6.93 11.64
N MET A 175 -0.61 -7.65 12.60
CA MET A 175 -1.18 -7.01 13.81
C MET A 175 -0.10 -6.30 14.63
N ASP A 176 1.05 -6.94 14.88
CA ASP A 176 2.18 -6.33 15.57
C ASP A 176 2.70 -5.09 14.81
N SER A 177 2.70 -5.12 13.47
CA SER A 177 3.05 -3.98 12.61
C SER A 177 2.13 -2.78 12.83
N VAL A 178 0.82 -2.99 12.93
CA VAL A 178 -0.15 -1.93 13.24
C VAL A 178 0.10 -1.35 14.62
N ASP A 179 0.39 -2.19 15.62
CA ASP A 179 0.66 -1.73 16.98
C ASP A 179 1.93 -0.88 17.07
N MET A 180 2.99 -1.25 16.33
CA MET A 180 4.20 -0.42 16.25
C MET A 180 3.92 0.93 15.58
N ALA A 181 3.19 0.96 14.46
CA ALA A 181 2.85 2.20 13.77
C ALA A 181 1.95 3.12 14.62
N ARG A 182 0.97 2.57 15.33
CA ARG A 182 0.13 3.33 16.27
C ARG A 182 0.95 3.96 17.38
N GLN A 183 1.91 3.23 17.94
CA GLN A 183 2.80 3.78 18.96
C GLN A 183 3.69 4.89 18.40
N ALA A 184 4.15 4.80 17.15
CA ALA A 184 4.90 5.88 16.50
C ALA A 184 4.06 7.17 16.41
N VAL A 185 2.81 7.07 15.93
CA VAL A 185 1.86 8.19 15.90
C VAL A 185 1.58 8.76 17.29
N GLN A 186 1.46 7.91 18.31
CA GLN A 186 1.24 8.37 19.68
C GLN A 186 2.41 9.18 20.25
N LEU A 187 3.65 8.91 19.81
CA LEU A 187 4.80 9.71 20.21
C LEU A 187 4.81 11.09 19.55
N ASP A 188 4.29 11.19 18.33
CA ASP A 188 4.21 12.44 17.58
C ASP A 188 3.06 12.41 16.56
N VAL A 189 1.94 13.02 16.93
CA VAL A 189 0.73 13.08 16.09
C VAL A 189 0.86 14.04 14.91
N THR A 190 1.94 14.84 14.87
CA THR A 190 2.24 15.78 13.78
C THR A 190 3.21 15.20 12.74
N ASP A 191 3.75 14.01 12.99
CA ASP A 191 4.66 13.31 12.08
C ASP A 191 3.88 12.66 10.92
N GLY A 192 3.93 13.26 9.73
CA GLY A 192 3.27 12.74 8.54
C GLY A 192 3.71 11.34 8.18
N THR A 193 5.01 11.06 8.29
CA THR A 193 5.56 9.71 8.03
C THR A 193 4.94 8.65 8.93
N SER A 194 4.74 8.91 10.24
CA SER A 194 4.10 7.96 11.15
C SER A 194 2.66 7.63 10.73
N TRP A 195 1.89 8.64 10.28
CA TRP A 195 0.55 8.43 9.75
C TRP A 195 0.54 7.65 8.43
N TYR A 196 1.49 7.94 7.54
CA TYR A 196 1.68 7.19 6.30
C TYR A 196 1.96 5.70 6.58
N ILE A 197 2.92 5.41 7.46
CA ILE A 197 3.27 4.04 7.85
C ILE A 197 2.11 3.33 8.53
N LEU A 198 1.31 4.04 9.33
CA LEU A 198 0.07 3.49 9.90
C LEU A 198 -0.97 3.17 8.82
N GLY A 199 -1.08 4.01 7.78
CA GLY A 199 -1.88 3.73 6.59
C GLY A 199 -1.46 2.42 5.93
N ASN A 200 -0.17 2.25 5.62
CA ASN A 200 0.36 1.01 5.03
C ASN A 200 0.07 -0.21 5.90
N ALA A 201 0.28 -0.11 7.23
CA ALA A 201 0.01 -1.20 8.15
C ALA A 201 -1.49 -1.60 8.16
N TYR A 202 -2.41 -0.63 8.09
CA TYR A 202 -3.83 -0.92 7.94
C TYR A 202 -4.18 -1.54 6.59
N VAL A 203 -3.53 -1.14 5.49
CA VAL A 203 -3.72 -1.80 4.19
C VAL A 203 -3.29 -3.26 4.26
N SER A 204 -2.12 -3.56 4.84
CA SER A 204 -1.70 -4.95 5.07
C SER A 204 -2.72 -5.71 5.91
N LEU A 205 -3.17 -5.13 7.03
CA LEU A 205 -4.15 -5.78 7.90
C LEU A 205 -5.50 -6.02 7.19
N PHE A 206 -5.93 -5.08 6.35
CA PHE A 206 -7.12 -5.23 5.52
C PHE A 206 -7.02 -6.46 4.62
N PHE A 207 -5.90 -6.62 3.90
CA PHE A 207 -5.72 -7.78 3.01
C PHE A 207 -5.48 -9.10 3.76
N THR A 208 -4.90 -9.06 4.96
CA THR A 208 -4.65 -10.28 5.75
C THR A 208 -5.87 -10.76 6.54
N CYS A 209 -6.77 -9.86 6.97
CA CYS A 209 -7.89 -10.17 7.86
C CYS A 209 -9.27 -10.06 7.19
N GLY A 210 -9.39 -10.57 5.96
CA GLY A 210 -10.69 -10.75 5.29
C GLY A 210 -11.37 -9.46 4.84
N GLN A 211 -10.60 -8.41 4.58
CA GLN A 211 -11.03 -7.17 3.92
C GLN A 211 -12.21 -6.46 4.61
N ASN A 212 -12.15 -6.34 5.94
CA ASN A 212 -13.13 -5.56 6.71
C ASN A 212 -13.13 -4.08 6.25
N PRO A 213 -14.26 -3.53 5.76
CA PRO A 213 -14.33 -2.15 5.27
C PRO A 213 -13.91 -1.09 6.29
N GLN A 214 -14.02 -1.36 7.60
CA GLN A 214 -13.55 -0.42 8.62
C GLN A 214 -12.03 -0.21 8.56
N LEU A 215 -11.27 -1.24 8.19
CA LEU A 215 -9.81 -1.17 8.07
C LEU A 215 -9.40 -0.35 6.83
N SER A 216 -10.12 -0.49 5.71
CA SER A 216 -9.85 0.35 4.53
C SER A 216 -10.14 1.82 4.83
N GLN A 217 -11.22 2.13 5.55
CA GLN A 217 -11.49 3.51 6.01
C GLN A 217 -10.41 4.04 6.95
N GLN A 218 -9.91 3.21 7.88
CA GLN A 218 -8.80 3.59 8.75
C GLN A 218 -7.51 3.87 7.98
N ALA A 219 -7.17 3.05 6.97
CA ALA A 219 -6.03 3.28 6.10
C ALA A 219 -6.15 4.61 5.33
N LEU A 220 -7.29 4.84 4.68
CA LEU A 220 -7.55 6.07 3.92
C LEU A 220 -7.54 7.32 4.81
N SER A 221 -8.08 7.23 6.02
CA SER A 221 -8.03 8.30 7.01
C SER A 221 -6.60 8.57 7.47
N ALA A 222 -5.76 7.54 7.64
CA ALA A 222 -4.36 7.71 8.04
C ALA A 222 -3.54 8.41 6.95
N TYR A 223 -3.70 8.02 5.67
CA TYR A 223 -3.06 8.75 4.56
C TYR A 223 -3.53 10.20 4.46
N THR A 224 -4.83 10.46 4.62
CA THR A 224 -5.36 11.82 4.62
C THR A 224 -4.79 12.65 5.76
N GLN A 225 -4.66 12.05 6.95
CA GLN A 225 -4.09 12.71 8.10
C GLN A 225 -2.59 12.97 7.92
N SER A 226 -1.85 12.06 7.26
CA SER A 226 -0.43 12.24 6.89
C SER A 226 -0.22 13.51 6.08
N GLU A 227 -0.95 13.67 4.97
CA GLU A 227 -0.88 14.86 4.11
C GLU A 227 -1.38 16.14 4.80
N LYS A 228 -2.28 16.01 5.78
CA LYS A 228 -2.81 17.15 6.52
C LYS A 228 -1.80 17.72 7.52
N VAL A 229 -1.03 16.87 8.19
CA VAL A 229 -0.07 17.32 9.23
C VAL A 229 1.31 17.62 8.67
N ASP A 230 1.64 17.05 7.51
CA ASP A 230 2.94 17.17 6.87
C ASP A 230 2.78 17.43 5.37
N ARG A 231 3.23 18.61 4.93
CA ARG A 231 3.14 19.01 3.54
C ARG A 231 4.04 18.16 2.63
N ALA A 232 5.17 17.67 3.14
CA ALA A 232 6.07 16.82 2.39
C ALA A 232 5.43 15.48 2.04
N ALA A 233 4.48 14.99 2.85
CA ALA A 233 3.80 13.71 2.62
C ALA A 233 3.01 13.66 1.30
N SER A 234 2.46 14.79 0.84
CA SER A 234 1.82 14.87 -0.49
C SER A 234 2.78 14.70 -1.66
N ALA A 235 4.09 14.69 -1.38
CA ALA A 235 5.15 14.46 -2.34
C ALA A 235 5.77 13.04 -2.25
N TYR A 236 5.21 12.15 -1.42
CA TYR A 236 5.63 10.75 -1.33
C TYR A 236 4.95 9.93 -2.45
N PRO A 237 5.68 9.45 -3.47
CA PRO A 237 5.09 8.67 -4.55
C PRO A 237 4.45 7.36 -4.06
N GLU A 238 5.07 6.69 -3.09
CA GLU A 238 4.62 5.42 -2.50
C GLU A 238 3.28 5.57 -1.78
N LEU A 239 3.05 6.70 -1.10
CA LEU A 239 1.77 7.02 -0.45
C LEU A 239 0.63 7.02 -1.46
N HIS A 240 0.81 7.73 -2.58
CA HIS A 240 -0.21 7.82 -3.63
C HIS A 240 -0.44 6.48 -4.30
N PHE A 241 0.61 5.71 -4.56
CA PHE A 241 0.53 4.38 -5.15
C PHE A 241 -0.18 3.36 -4.24
N ASN A 242 0.18 3.31 -2.95
CA ASN A 242 -0.42 2.40 -1.98
C ASN A 242 -1.90 2.74 -1.75
N ARG A 243 -2.22 4.04 -1.65
CA ARG A 243 -3.60 4.52 -1.56
C ARG A 243 -4.41 4.21 -2.82
N ALA A 244 -3.83 4.39 -4.01
CA ALA A 244 -4.47 4.06 -5.29
C ALA A 244 -4.84 2.58 -5.38
N THR A 245 -3.95 1.70 -4.91
CA THR A 245 -4.19 0.25 -4.87
C THR A 245 -5.39 -0.11 -3.99
N LEU A 246 -5.53 0.54 -2.83
CA LEU A 246 -6.72 0.36 -1.98
C LEU A 246 -7.98 0.94 -2.66
N PHE A 247 -7.88 2.11 -3.29
CA PHE A 247 -8.98 2.69 -4.06
C PHE A 247 -9.46 1.78 -5.19
N GLN A 248 -8.54 1.15 -5.92
CA GLN A 248 -8.90 0.21 -6.98
C GLN A 248 -9.66 -1.00 -6.44
N TYR A 249 -9.22 -1.56 -5.29
CA TYR A 249 -9.91 -2.68 -4.65
C TYR A 249 -11.34 -2.32 -4.20
N GLU A 250 -11.52 -1.11 -3.67
CA GLU A 250 -12.80 -0.53 -3.25
C GLU A 250 -13.64 0.03 -4.43
N GLU A 251 -13.23 -0.26 -5.67
CA GLU A 251 -13.90 0.15 -6.91
C GLU A 251 -14.00 1.69 -7.06
N MET A 252 -13.12 2.45 -6.41
CA MET A 252 -12.98 3.89 -6.56
C MET A 252 -11.99 4.20 -7.69
N PHE A 253 -12.34 3.76 -8.90
CA PHE A 253 -11.42 3.73 -10.04
C PHE A 253 -10.87 5.10 -10.45
N GLY A 254 -11.67 6.17 -10.36
CA GLY A 254 -11.18 7.53 -10.64
C GLY A 254 -10.08 7.97 -9.67
N SER A 255 -10.29 7.72 -8.37
CA SER A 255 -9.28 8.01 -7.34
C SER A 255 -8.03 7.13 -7.50
N ALA A 256 -8.19 5.88 -7.91
CA ALA A 256 -7.07 4.98 -8.20
C ALA A 256 -6.21 5.49 -9.37
N LEU A 257 -6.84 5.84 -10.50
CA LEU A 257 -6.16 6.42 -11.67
C LEU A 257 -5.43 7.72 -11.31
N GLY A 258 -6.08 8.60 -10.54
CA GLY A 258 -5.46 9.83 -10.05
C GLY A 258 -4.24 9.58 -9.16
N GLY A 259 -4.30 8.60 -8.27
CA GLY A 259 -3.18 8.24 -7.40
C GLY A 259 -2.00 7.61 -8.16
N TYR A 260 -2.25 6.72 -9.13
CA TYR A 260 -1.19 6.17 -9.99
C TYR A 260 -0.53 7.24 -10.86
N SER A 261 -1.32 8.15 -11.43
CA SER A 261 -0.82 9.28 -12.20
C SER A 261 0.02 10.22 -11.32
N ARG A 262 -0.42 10.47 -10.08
CA ARG A 262 0.33 11.30 -9.13
C ARG A 262 1.65 10.66 -8.70
N ALA A 263 1.67 9.35 -8.43
CA ALA A 263 2.89 8.61 -8.13
C ALA A 263 3.89 8.67 -9.31
N THR A 264 3.41 8.46 -10.55
CA THR A 264 4.23 8.60 -11.77
C THR A 264 4.83 10.00 -11.92
N ALA A 265 4.06 11.05 -11.62
CA ALA A 265 4.54 12.42 -11.71
C ALA A 265 5.62 12.75 -10.67
N LEU A 266 5.52 12.16 -9.46
CA LEU A 266 6.46 12.37 -8.37
C LEU A 266 7.74 11.54 -8.51
N ASP A 267 7.66 10.36 -9.14
CA ASP A 267 8.82 9.55 -9.50
C ASP A 267 8.68 8.96 -10.92
N PRO A 268 9.11 9.70 -11.95
CA PRO A 268 9.07 9.24 -13.34
C PRO A 268 9.97 8.04 -13.63
N GLY A 269 10.93 7.74 -12.75
CA GLY A 269 11.81 6.57 -12.87
C GLY A 269 11.16 5.28 -12.40
N TRP A 270 10.04 5.36 -11.66
CA TRP A 270 9.32 4.19 -11.18
C TRP A 270 8.36 3.65 -12.24
N GLU A 271 8.66 2.48 -12.78
CA GLU A 271 7.91 1.87 -13.90
C GLU A 271 6.53 1.32 -13.50
N GLU A 272 6.30 0.98 -12.22
CA GLU A 272 5.08 0.28 -11.82
C GLU A 272 3.81 1.17 -11.82
N PRO A 273 3.82 2.42 -11.29
CA PRO A 273 2.65 3.30 -11.35
C PRO A 273 2.08 3.53 -12.76
N PRO A 274 2.87 3.87 -13.81
CA PRO A 274 2.32 4.07 -15.15
C PRO A 274 1.76 2.77 -15.75
N ASP A 275 2.38 1.61 -15.45
CA ASP A 275 1.86 0.31 -15.86
C ASP A 275 0.51 0.00 -15.21
N ARG A 276 0.35 0.28 -13.90
CA ARG A 276 -0.93 0.11 -13.19
C ARG A 276 -2.01 1.05 -13.74
N GLU A 277 -1.67 2.31 -14.00
CA GLU A 277 -2.59 3.28 -14.61
C GLU A 277 -3.08 2.77 -15.97
N LYS A 278 -2.15 2.36 -16.85
CA LYS A 278 -2.46 1.83 -18.18
C LYS A 278 -3.31 0.55 -18.13
N GLN A 279 -2.96 -0.40 -17.25
CA GLN A 279 -3.72 -1.63 -17.07
C GLN A 279 -5.16 -1.35 -16.64
N LEU A 280 -5.35 -0.39 -15.72
CA LEU A 280 -6.68 -0.01 -15.24
C LEU A 280 -7.50 0.67 -16.34
N LEU A 281 -6.91 1.58 -17.13
CA LEU A 281 -7.59 2.20 -18.27
C LEU A 281 -8.04 1.17 -19.31
N LEU A 282 -7.14 0.27 -19.72
CA LEU A 282 -7.48 -0.82 -20.66
C LEU A 282 -8.57 -1.75 -20.12
N TYR A 283 -8.58 -1.99 -18.79
CA TYR A 283 -9.64 -2.76 -18.15
C TYR A 283 -10.99 -2.03 -18.21
N LEU A 284 -11.03 -0.74 -17.87
CA LEU A 284 -12.25 0.08 -17.88
C LEU A 284 -12.82 0.24 -19.29
N GLU A 285 -11.96 0.44 -20.28
CA GLU A 285 -12.33 0.48 -21.70
C GLU A 285 -13.00 -0.84 -22.13
N LYS A 286 -12.34 -1.98 -21.88
CA LYS A 286 -12.87 -3.31 -22.23
C LYS A 286 -14.19 -3.60 -21.52
N VAL A 287 -14.30 -3.32 -20.22
CA VAL A 287 -15.54 -3.52 -19.45
C VAL A 287 -16.67 -2.70 -20.05
N THR A 288 -16.41 -1.43 -20.37
CA THR A 288 -17.42 -0.52 -20.93
C THR A 288 -17.85 -0.97 -22.33
N GLU A 289 -16.91 -1.29 -23.22
CA GLU A 289 -17.18 -1.79 -24.57
C GLU A 289 -18.01 -3.08 -24.54
N LEU A 290 -17.59 -4.06 -23.73
CA LEU A 290 -18.26 -5.36 -23.63
C LEU A 290 -19.66 -5.25 -22.99
N THR A 291 -19.85 -4.29 -22.08
CA THR A 291 -21.17 -4.02 -21.49
C THR A 291 -22.12 -3.43 -22.54
N GLN A 292 -21.65 -2.45 -23.33
CA GLN A 292 -22.45 -1.81 -24.38
C GLN A 292 -22.86 -2.79 -25.49
N ASN A 293 -21.97 -3.71 -25.88
CA ASN A 293 -22.22 -4.67 -26.96
C ASN A 293 -22.66 -6.07 -26.47
N LYS A 294 -22.96 -6.22 -25.17
CA LYS A 294 -23.38 -7.49 -24.55
C LYS A 294 -22.42 -8.64 -24.86
N GLY A 295 -21.12 -8.41 -24.72
CA GLY A 295 -20.06 -9.39 -24.98
C GLY A 295 -19.95 -9.82 -26.45
N LYS A 296 -20.44 -9.00 -27.38
CA LYS A 296 -20.57 -9.31 -28.82
C LYS A 296 -21.40 -10.58 -29.09
N VAL A 297 -22.30 -10.96 -28.18
CA VAL A 297 -23.19 -12.11 -28.33
C VAL A 297 -24.26 -11.78 -29.38
N LYS A 298 -24.34 -12.58 -30.45
CA LYS A 298 -25.36 -12.40 -31.51
C LYS A 298 -26.78 -12.44 -30.94
N ALA A 299 -27.66 -11.54 -31.39
CA ALA A 299 -29.03 -11.42 -30.90
C ALA A 299 -29.85 -12.73 -30.89
N ARG A 300 -29.67 -13.61 -31.89
CA ARG A 300 -30.32 -14.94 -31.90
C ARG A 300 -29.84 -15.83 -30.74
N ARG A 301 -28.52 -15.87 -30.50
CA ARG A 301 -27.91 -16.64 -29.42
C ARG A 301 -28.32 -16.07 -28.05
N LEU A 302 -28.36 -14.74 -27.92
CA LEU A 302 -28.82 -14.07 -26.71
C LEU A 302 -30.27 -14.46 -26.38
N ARG A 303 -31.19 -14.37 -27.35
CA ARG A 303 -32.59 -14.81 -27.14
C ARG A 303 -32.70 -16.26 -26.70
N THR A 304 -31.89 -17.17 -27.27
CA THR A 304 -31.85 -18.59 -26.84
C THR A 304 -31.30 -18.75 -25.41
N MET A 305 -30.30 -17.95 -25.01
CA MET A 305 -29.83 -17.95 -23.62
C MET A 305 -30.92 -17.48 -22.67
N LEU A 306 -31.58 -16.36 -22.99
CA LEU A 306 -32.59 -15.74 -22.16
C LEU A 306 -33.89 -16.57 -22.07
N SER A 307 -34.26 -17.32 -23.11
CA SER A 307 -35.43 -18.22 -23.05
C SER A 307 -35.28 -19.36 -22.04
N SER A 308 -34.07 -19.65 -21.58
CA SER A 308 -33.80 -20.64 -20.52
C SER A 308 -33.79 -20.04 -19.10
N LEU A 309 -33.87 -18.71 -18.97
CA LEU A 309 -33.99 -18.06 -17.66
C LEU A 309 -35.39 -18.31 -17.11
N SER A 310 -35.47 -18.91 -15.93
CA SER A 310 -36.72 -19.12 -15.21
C SER A 310 -36.49 -18.96 -13.71
N THR A 311 -37.57 -18.76 -12.96
CA THR A 311 -37.55 -18.64 -11.50
C THR A 311 -36.99 -19.88 -10.81
N SER A 312 -37.05 -21.06 -11.45
CA SER A 312 -36.41 -22.28 -10.95
C SER A 312 -34.88 -22.14 -10.80
N ALA A 313 -34.26 -21.23 -11.56
CA ALA A 313 -32.82 -20.98 -11.49
C ALA A 313 -32.37 -20.32 -10.17
N LEU A 314 -33.30 -19.75 -9.39
CA LEU A 314 -33.03 -19.23 -8.05
C LEU A 314 -32.45 -20.29 -7.12
N GLY A 315 -32.74 -21.57 -7.37
CA GLY A 315 -32.19 -22.69 -6.61
C GLY A 315 -32.41 -22.49 -5.10
N PRO A 316 -31.36 -22.55 -4.27
CA PRO A 316 -31.48 -22.35 -2.83
C PRO A 316 -32.18 -21.06 -2.39
N CYS A 317 -32.12 -19.98 -3.19
CA CYS A 317 -32.69 -18.68 -2.84
C CYS A 317 -34.23 -18.66 -2.83
N SER A 318 -34.90 -19.62 -3.46
CA SER A 318 -36.36 -19.71 -3.40
C SER A 318 -36.87 -20.36 -2.10
N SER A 319 -35.97 -20.93 -1.28
CA SER A 319 -36.36 -21.59 -0.04
C SER A 319 -36.73 -20.60 1.06
N PRO A 320 -37.84 -20.81 1.80
CA PRO A 320 -38.15 -20.04 3.01
C PRO A 320 -37.08 -20.15 4.11
N GLN A 321 -36.21 -21.17 4.03
CA GLN A 321 -35.11 -21.38 4.96
C GLN A 321 -33.78 -20.83 4.44
N PHE A 322 -33.77 -20.18 3.28
CA PHE A 322 -32.57 -19.55 2.76
C PHE A 322 -32.07 -18.52 3.77
N ARG A 323 -30.78 -18.60 4.11
CA ARG A 323 -30.10 -17.65 4.98
C ARG A 323 -29.11 -16.84 4.15
N SER A 324 -29.28 -15.53 4.10
CA SER A 324 -28.33 -14.63 3.46
C SER A 324 -27.14 -14.31 4.37
N GLN A 325 -26.12 -13.66 3.82
CA GLN A 325 -24.96 -13.22 4.60
C GLN A 325 -25.30 -12.19 5.68
N THR A 326 -26.32 -11.37 5.45
CA THR A 326 -26.79 -10.37 6.41
C THR A 326 -27.55 -11.02 7.58
N GLY A 327 -27.73 -12.34 7.57
CA GLY A 327 -28.44 -13.11 8.58
C GLY A 327 -29.94 -13.19 8.33
N ARG A 328 -30.46 -12.56 7.27
CA ARG A 328 -31.87 -12.66 6.88
C ARG A 328 -32.21 -14.11 6.53
N VAL A 329 -33.35 -14.57 7.06
CA VAL A 329 -33.92 -15.87 6.74
C VAL A 329 -35.21 -15.65 5.93
N GLY A 330 -35.32 -16.30 4.79
CA GLY A 330 -36.48 -16.20 3.91
C GLY A 330 -36.11 -16.33 2.44
N SER A 331 -37.12 -16.60 1.61
CA SER A 331 -36.96 -16.61 0.17
C SER A 331 -36.59 -15.22 -0.37
N LEU A 332 -35.85 -15.21 -1.47
CA LEU A 332 -35.50 -14.00 -2.21
C LEU A 332 -36.44 -13.80 -3.39
N GLU A 333 -36.84 -12.56 -3.61
CA GLU A 333 -37.62 -12.18 -4.77
C GLU A 333 -36.70 -11.90 -5.96
N PRO A 334 -36.89 -12.53 -7.14
CA PRO A 334 -36.12 -12.20 -8.32
C PRO A 334 -36.44 -10.78 -8.80
N ARG A 335 -35.42 -9.97 -9.09
CA ARG A 335 -35.58 -8.63 -9.66
C ARG A 335 -34.73 -8.48 -10.92
N THR A 336 -35.24 -7.70 -11.87
CA THR A 336 -34.52 -7.31 -13.08
C THR A 336 -33.39 -6.36 -12.72
N LEU A 337 -32.32 -6.37 -13.51
CA LEU A 337 -31.11 -5.58 -13.28
C LEU A 337 -31.39 -4.08 -13.39
N SER A 338 -32.32 -3.69 -14.26
CA SER A 338 -32.84 -2.33 -14.38
C SER A 338 -33.47 -1.84 -13.08
N ALA A 339 -34.21 -2.70 -12.36
CA ALA A 339 -34.94 -2.39 -11.14
C ALA A 339 -34.09 -2.33 -9.88
N LEU A 340 -32.85 -2.87 -9.90
CA LEU A 340 -31.96 -2.79 -8.75
C LEU A 340 -31.54 -1.34 -8.48
N THR A 341 -31.46 -0.97 -7.21
CA THR A 341 -31.03 0.37 -6.76
C THR A 341 -29.56 0.38 -6.35
N HIS A 342 -28.94 1.56 -6.27
CA HIS A 342 -27.57 1.70 -5.79
C HIS A 342 -27.45 1.26 -4.32
N GLY A 343 -26.36 0.57 -3.98
CA GLY A 343 -26.11 0.02 -2.65
C GLY A 343 -26.68 -1.39 -2.48
N HIS A 344 -27.01 -1.72 -1.24
CA HIS A 344 -27.42 -3.07 -0.85
C HIS A 344 -28.91 -3.28 -1.14
N ASN A 345 -29.22 -4.27 -1.99
CA ASN A 345 -30.59 -4.62 -2.32
C ASN A 345 -31.04 -5.82 -1.44
N ALA A 346 -31.39 -5.56 -0.19
CA ALA A 346 -31.91 -6.58 0.72
C ALA A 346 -33.22 -7.17 0.18
N GLY A 347 -33.53 -8.44 0.46
CA GLY A 347 -34.81 -8.99 0.03
C GLY A 347 -34.79 -9.78 -1.28
N VAL A 348 -33.87 -9.43 -2.17
CA VAL A 348 -34.00 -9.73 -3.60
C VAL A 348 -32.81 -10.50 -4.15
N ALA A 349 -32.97 -11.09 -5.33
CA ALA A 349 -31.93 -11.78 -6.07
C ALA A 349 -31.84 -11.24 -7.49
N ALA A 350 -30.62 -10.90 -7.94
CA ALA A 350 -30.35 -10.66 -9.35
C ALA A 350 -30.17 -12.00 -10.07
N LEU A 351 -30.73 -12.12 -11.27
CA LEU A 351 -30.66 -13.33 -12.10
C LEU A 351 -30.30 -12.96 -13.53
N GLY A 352 -29.29 -13.61 -14.10
CA GLY A 352 -28.87 -13.32 -15.46
C GLY A 352 -28.05 -14.42 -16.12
N LYS A 353 -27.78 -14.23 -17.41
CA LYS A 353 -26.91 -15.07 -18.24
C LYS A 353 -25.58 -14.39 -18.48
N VAL A 354 -24.48 -15.11 -18.27
CA VAL A 354 -23.13 -14.60 -18.54
C VAL A 354 -22.94 -14.38 -20.04
N VAL A 355 -22.47 -13.20 -20.43
CA VAL A 355 -22.25 -12.81 -21.84
C VAL A 355 -20.79 -12.55 -22.20
N PHE A 356 -19.95 -12.20 -21.23
CA PHE A 356 -18.50 -12.10 -21.37
C PHE A 356 -17.82 -12.32 -20.02
N SER A 357 -16.53 -12.62 -20.04
CA SER A 357 -15.67 -12.63 -18.85
C SER A 357 -14.34 -11.96 -19.15
N LEU A 358 -13.76 -11.36 -18.12
CA LEU A 358 -12.46 -10.70 -18.13
C LEU A 358 -11.65 -11.22 -16.94
N ALA A 359 -10.53 -11.86 -17.26
CA ALA A 359 -9.47 -12.16 -16.32
C ALA A 359 -8.34 -11.17 -16.60
N SER A 360 -8.24 -10.07 -15.86
CA SER A 360 -7.10 -9.16 -15.97
C SER A 360 -5.83 -9.85 -15.43
N GLU A 361 -4.66 -9.51 -15.97
CA GLU A 361 -3.40 -9.89 -15.33
C GLU A 361 -3.30 -9.21 -13.96
N GLY A 362 -2.80 -9.91 -12.93
CA GLY A 362 -2.72 -9.37 -11.56
C GLY A 362 -4.07 -9.15 -10.85
N ARG A 363 -5.04 -10.06 -11.05
CA ARG A 363 -6.45 -9.95 -10.64
C ARG A 363 -6.65 -9.46 -9.20
N MET A 364 -7.36 -8.34 -9.04
CA MET A 364 -8.07 -8.02 -7.79
C MET A 364 -9.44 -8.72 -7.72
N ALA A 365 -10.09 -8.90 -8.88
CA ALA A 365 -11.39 -9.56 -9.01
C ALA A 365 -11.52 -10.31 -10.35
N PHE A 366 -12.29 -11.40 -10.34
CA PHE A 366 -12.80 -12.02 -11.57
C PHE A 366 -14.03 -11.23 -12.04
N THR A 367 -13.99 -10.72 -13.28
CA THR A 367 -15.04 -9.84 -13.79
C THR A 367 -15.80 -10.52 -14.91
N PHE A 368 -17.14 -10.42 -14.90
CA PHE A 368 -17.97 -10.88 -16.01
C PHE A 368 -19.17 -9.99 -16.21
N GLY A 369 -19.72 -9.97 -17.42
CA GLY A 369 -20.99 -9.32 -17.70
C GLY A 369 -22.11 -10.33 -17.70
N MET A 370 -23.26 -9.94 -17.16
CA MET A 370 -24.48 -10.74 -17.29
C MET A 370 -25.66 -9.92 -17.79
N VAL A 371 -26.60 -10.61 -18.44
CA VAL A 371 -27.81 -10.03 -19.04
C VAL A 371 -29.05 -10.73 -18.51
N ASP A 372 -30.08 -9.96 -18.17
CA ASP A 372 -31.37 -10.48 -17.67
C ASP A 372 -32.43 -10.60 -18.77
N SER A 373 -33.67 -10.92 -18.37
CA SER A 373 -34.82 -11.06 -19.27
C SER A 373 -35.24 -9.77 -19.98
N GLU A 374 -34.87 -8.60 -19.47
CA GLU A 374 -35.13 -7.29 -20.11
C GLU A 374 -33.98 -6.86 -21.03
N GLU A 375 -33.03 -7.76 -21.25
CA GLU A 375 -31.76 -7.52 -21.93
C GLU A 375 -30.91 -6.39 -21.32
N SER A 376 -31.13 -6.07 -20.04
CA SER A 376 -30.27 -5.16 -19.29
C SER A 376 -28.94 -5.84 -19.00
N CYS A 377 -27.82 -5.16 -19.24
CA CYS A 377 -26.49 -5.69 -18.96
C CYS A 377 -25.89 -5.04 -17.71
N ILE A 378 -25.28 -5.85 -16.85
CA ILE A 378 -24.53 -5.37 -15.68
C ILE A 378 -23.21 -6.11 -15.56
N VAL A 379 -22.20 -5.40 -15.07
CA VAL A 379 -20.89 -5.97 -14.74
C VAL A 379 -20.98 -6.63 -13.36
N VAL A 380 -20.30 -7.73 -13.15
CA VAL A 380 -20.17 -8.40 -11.85
C VAL A 380 -18.69 -8.55 -11.56
N MET A 381 -18.24 -8.03 -10.41
CA MET A 381 -16.87 -8.13 -9.95
C MET A 381 -16.84 -9.04 -8.73
N VAL A 382 -16.21 -10.21 -8.89
CA VAL A 382 -16.13 -11.24 -7.85
C VAL A 382 -14.73 -11.25 -7.25
N TYR A 383 -14.66 -10.98 -5.96
CA TYR A 383 -13.42 -10.93 -5.20
C TYR A 383 -13.15 -12.25 -4.50
N ASN A 384 -11.93 -12.39 -3.99
CA ASN A 384 -11.48 -13.58 -3.26
C ASN A 384 -11.64 -14.89 -4.05
N THR A 385 -11.41 -14.85 -5.37
CA THR A 385 -11.57 -16.01 -6.25
C THR A 385 -10.28 -16.80 -6.36
N ALA A 386 -10.37 -18.12 -6.29
CA ALA A 386 -9.28 -19.01 -6.67
C ALA A 386 -8.96 -18.86 -8.18
N ASP A 387 -7.70 -19.05 -8.57
CA ASP A 387 -7.27 -18.97 -9.97
C ASP A 387 -8.00 -19.97 -10.88
N SER A 388 -8.40 -21.12 -10.31
CA SER A 388 -9.16 -22.18 -10.97
C SER A 388 -10.66 -21.88 -11.09
N TRP A 389 -11.15 -20.81 -10.47
CA TRP A 389 -12.57 -20.47 -10.47
C TRP A 389 -12.93 -19.48 -11.59
N GLY A 390 -14.14 -19.62 -12.12
CA GLY A 390 -14.75 -18.70 -13.07
C GLY A 390 -16.13 -19.18 -13.51
N VAL A 391 -16.78 -18.37 -14.32
CA VAL A 391 -18.06 -18.70 -14.98
C VAL A 391 -17.90 -18.67 -16.50
N LEU A 392 -18.72 -19.46 -17.20
CA LEU A 392 -18.70 -19.58 -18.66
C LEU A 392 -19.81 -18.76 -19.31
N ILE A 393 -19.57 -18.33 -20.54
CA ILE A 393 -20.60 -17.65 -21.35
C ILE A 393 -21.81 -18.57 -21.54
N GLY A 394 -22.99 -18.09 -21.14
CA GLY A 394 -24.25 -18.83 -21.16
C GLY A 394 -24.64 -19.47 -19.83
N ASP A 395 -23.76 -19.47 -18.83
CA ASP A 395 -24.12 -19.88 -17.47
C ASP A 395 -25.20 -18.97 -16.90
N THR A 396 -26.11 -19.55 -16.14
CA THR A 396 -27.07 -18.80 -15.33
C THR A 396 -26.43 -18.48 -13.99
N VAL A 397 -26.38 -17.20 -13.63
CA VAL A 397 -25.86 -16.73 -12.34
C VAL A 397 -26.97 -16.06 -11.56
N VAL A 398 -27.08 -16.40 -10.27
CA VAL A 398 -27.91 -15.71 -9.29
C VAL A 398 -27.00 -15.06 -8.27
N ILE A 399 -27.28 -13.78 -7.98
CA ILE A 399 -26.59 -13.00 -6.96
C ILE A 399 -27.62 -12.61 -5.89
N PRO A 400 -27.58 -13.27 -4.71
CA PRO A 400 -28.37 -12.90 -3.55
C PRO A 400 -28.03 -11.50 -3.06
N GLU A 401 -29.05 -10.72 -2.71
CA GLU A 401 -28.96 -9.38 -2.09
C GLU A 401 -27.85 -8.49 -2.67
N PRO A 402 -27.88 -8.22 -3.99
CA PRO A 402 -26.75 -7.68 -4.73
C PRO A 402 -26.35 -6.28 -4.25
N GLN A 403 -25.04 -6.06 -4.15
CA GLN A 403 -24.44 -4.76 -3.86
C GLN A 403 -24.13 -4.01 -5.16
N VAL A 404 -25.01 -3.09 -5.55
CA VAL A 404 -24.93 -2.41 -6.84
C VAL A 404 -24.17 -1.10 -6.73
N LYS A 405 -23.23 -0.86 -7.64
CA LYS A 405 -22.52 0.41 -7.78
C LYS A 405 -22.76 1.02 -9.16
N ARG A 406 -22.89 2.34 -9.22
CA ARG A 406 -22.78 3.08 -10.48
C ARG A 406 -21.38 3.66 -10.54
N ASN A 407 -20.66 3.33 -11.59
CA ASN A 407 -19.30 3.81 -11.81
C ASN A 407 -19.38 4.87 -12.90
N SER A 408 -19.13 6.12 -12.54
CA SER A 408 -18.97 7.23 -13.46
C SER A 408 -17.58 7.79 -13.22
N ILE A 409 -16.69 7.56 -14.18
CA ILE A 409 -15.25 7.81 -14.04
C ILE A 409 -14.84 8.75 -15.15
N THR A 410 -14.03 9.75 -14.82
CA THR A 410 -13.39 10.65 -15.77
C THR A 410 -11.93 10.74 -15.39
N HIS A 411 -11.03 10.50 -16.34
CA HIS A 411 -9.59 10.59 -16.13
C HIS A 411 -8.94 11.05 -17.43
N LYS A 412 -8.22 12.17 -17.38
CA LYS A 412 -7.71 12.86 -18.59
C LYS A 412 -8.86 13.08 -19.59
N ASP A 413 -8.71 12.64 -20.83
CA ASP A 413 -9.69 12.81 -21.91
C ASP A 413 -10.65 11.62 -22.05
N GLU A 414 -10.62 10.66 -21.13
CA GLU A 414 -11.45 9.44 -21.18
C GLU A 414 -12.56 9.44 -20.12
N SER A 415 -13.71 8.88 -20.48
CA SER A 415 -14.87 8.75 -19.59
C SER A 415 -15.49 7.36 -19.67
N PHE A 416 -15.81 6.78 -18.52
CA PHE A 416 -16.41 5.45 -18.41
C PHE A 416 -17.68 5.52 -17.55
N ASP A 417 -18.80 5.00 -18.05
CA ASP A 417 -20.06 4.86 -17.29
C ASP A 417 -20.59 3.43 -17.42
N PHE A 418 -20.70 2.73 -16.29
CA PHE A 418 -21.31 1.41 -16.21
C PHE A 418 -21.84 1.11 -14.80
N ARG A 419 -22.77 0.16 -14.72
CA ARG A 419 -23.25 -0.39 -13.44
C ARG A 419 -22.51 -1.70 -13.14
N SER A 420 -22.13 -1.89 -11.89
CA SER A 420 -21.53 -3.14 -11.39
C SER A 420 -22.30 -3.70 -10.20
N ILE A 421 -22.16 -5.01 -9.99
CA ILE A 421 -22.49 -5.70 -8.75
C ILE A 421 -21.17 -6.18 -8.14
N ARG A 422 -20.89 -5.73 -6.91
CA ARG A 422 -19.78 -6.24 -6.12
C ARG A 422 -20.17 -7.53 -5.43
N VAL A 423 -19.30 -8.53 -5.50
CA VAL A 423 -19.46 -9.82 -4.84
C VAL A 423 -18.16 -10.16 -4.10
N ASP A 424 -18.17 -10.11 -2.77
CA ASP A 424 -16.93 -10.26 -1.98
C ASP A 424 -16.36 -11.69 -1.96
N SER A 425 -17.17 -12.69 -2.36
CA SER A 425 -16.73 -14.09 -2.43
C SER A 425 -17.53 -14.87 -3.48
N PRO A 426 -16.89 -15.79 -4.23
CA PRO A 426 -17.60 -16.67 -5.15
C PRO A 426 -18.61 -17.58 -4.43
N LEU A 427 -18.45 -17.85 -3.13
CA LEU A 427 -19.40 -18.66 -2.33
C LEU A 427 -20.81 -18.09 -2.26
N LEU A 428 -20.95 -16.82 -2.60
CA LEU A 428 -22.22 -16.09 -2.59
C LEU A 428 -23.02 -16.30 -3.87
N LEU A 429 -22.37 -16.82 -4.90
CA LEU A 429 -22.99 -17.04 -6.19
C LEU A 429 -23.66 -18.41 -6.25
N ILE A 430 -24.78 -18.44 -6.95
CA ILE A 430 -25.38 -19.68 -7.42
C ILE A 430 -25.21 -19.72 -8.93
N VAL A 431 -24.45 -20.69 -9.41
CA VAL A 431 -24.16 -20.86 -10.84
C VAL A 431 -24.85 -22.14 -11.30
N ASN A 432 -25.69 -22.01 -12.32
CA ASN A 432 -26.50 -23.11 -12.87
C ASN A 432 -27.28 -23.87 -11.78
N GLY A 433 -27.85 -23.13 -10.82
CA GLY A 433 -28.64 -23.66 -9.70
C GLY A 433 -27.83 -24.27 -8.54
N LYS A 434 -26.49 -24.24 -8.60
CA LYS A 434 -25.60 -24.82 -7.58
C LYS A 434 -24.80 -23.76 -6.84
N LYS A 435 -24.65 -23.92 -5.52
CA LYS A 435 -23.72 -23.11 -4.71
C LYS A 435 -22.28 -23.43 -5.08
N GLN A 436 -21.39 -22.45 -4.93
CA GLN A 436 -19.96 -22.67 -5.14
C GLN A 436 -19.34 -23.41 -3.96
N ASN A 437 -18.26 -24.15 -4.23
CA ASN A 437 -17.54 -24.93 -3.22
C ASN A 437 -16.50 -24.06 -2.50
N VAL A 438 -16.07 -24.44 -1.28
CA VAL A 438 -15.10 -23.66 -0.51
C VAL A 438 -13.75 -23.49 -1.24
N GLN A 439 -13.37 -24.45 -2.08
CA GLN A 439 -12.15 -24.41 -2.89
C GLN A 439 -12.16 -23.31 -3.97
N SER A 440 -13.33 -22.74 -4.27
CA SER A 440 -13.46 -21.60 -5.19
C SER A 440 -12.94 -20.28 -4.60
N GLN A 441 -12.75 -20.21 -3.28
CA GLN A 441 -12.35 -18.98 -2.60
C GLN A 441 -10.87 -19.02 -2.17
N ILE A 442 -10.14 -17.94 -2.46
CA ILE A 442 -8.79 -17.65 -1.95
C ILE A 442 -8.78 -16.18 -1.50
N ALA A 443 -8.17 -15.87 -0.35
CA ALA A 443 -8.09 -14.49 0.11
C ALA A 443 -7.27 -13.63 -0.88
N ALA A 444 -7.80 -12.46 -1.23
CA ALA A 444 -7.06 -11.48 -2.00
C ALA A 444 -5.83 -11.01 -1.21
N SER A 445 -4.68 -11.00 -1.86
CA SER A 445 -3.44 -10.48 -1.31
C SER A 445 -2.91 -9.36 -2.20
N VAL A 446 -2.22 -8.41 -1.58
CA VAL A 446 -1.39 -7.43 -2.29
C VAL A 446 0.05 -7.83 -2.05
N SER A 447 0.73 -8.19 -3.13
CA SER A 447 2.18 -8.36 -3.10
C SER A 447 2.81 -6.98 -3.22
N TYR A 448 3.34 -6.45 -2.13
CA TYR A 448 4.31 -5.36 -2.22
C TYR A 448 5.62 -5.93 -2.76
N LYS A 449 6.30 -5.22 -3.67
CA LYS A 449 7.70 -5.53 -3.92
C LYS A 449 8.46 -5.27 -2.61
N PRO A 450 9.29 -6.20 -2.12
CA PRO A 450 10.17 -5.92 -1.00
C PRO A 450 10.91 -4.62 -1.30
N GLN A 451 10.99 -3.70 -0.32
CA GLN A 451 11.72 -2.43 -0.43
C GLN A 451 11.07 -1.30 -1.25
N SER A 452 9.80 -1.45 -1.68
CA SER A 452 9.05 -0.37 -2.38
C SER A 452 8.21 0.54 -1.46
N GLU A 453 8.53 0.61 -0.16
CA GLU A 453 7.79 1.39 0.84
C GLU A 453 8.59 2.50 1.51
#